data_AF-A0A7K0RHM4-F1
#
_entry.id   AF-A0A7K0RHM4-F1
#
_cell.length_a   1.000
_cell.length_b   1.000
_cell.length_c   1.000
_cell.angle_alpha   90.00
_cell.angle_beta   90.00
_cell.angle_gamma   90.00
#
_symmetry.space_group_name_H-M   'P 1'
#
loop_
_entity.id
_entity.type
_entity.pdbx_description
1 polymer ?
#
loop_
_entity_poly.entity_id
_entity_poly.type
_entity_poly.pdbx_seq_one_letter_code
_entity_poly.pdbx_strand_id
1 'polypeptide(L)'
;MSKLIALLAFGALAAGLVAAPAQAAVDPAAAPSAKTLYDEGPSGRYLVDGPWLRRLDPLNIGLLGRWQSGASVTGWDSVSVPNAWNATDDSLTSYFGSVGWYRRDFKLPSAAADTAWVMRFEEVNFAATVWLNGTKIGSHEGAYMPFELRLPKNLVKRGAVNRLVVRVDSRRTINDLPPSERDARGKALGGWWNYAGILREV
;
A
#
# COMPACT_ATOMS: atom_id res chain seq x y z
N MET A 1 -17.33 70.47 -27.90
CA MET A 1 -17.03 69.46 -26.86
C MET A 1 -17.68 68.14 -27.32
N SER A 2 -17.17 67.47 -28.36
CA SER A 2 -16.17 66.39 -28.36
C SER A 2 -16.32 65.33 -27.25
N LYS A 3 -16.71 64.12 -27.70
CA LYS A 3 -16.46 62.77 -27.13
C LYS A 3 -17.37 62.38 -25.93
N LEU A 4 -17.87 61.15 -25.75
CA LEU A 4 -17.61 59.83 -26.32
C LEU A 4 -18.82 58.92 -25.95
N ILE A 5 -19.30 58.07 -26.87
CA ILE A 5 -20.26 56.99 -26.58
C ILE A 5 -19.46 55.80 -26.00
N ALA A 6 -19.80 55.35 -24.80
CA ALA A 6 -19.23 54.12 -24.21
C ALA A 6 -20.19 52.95 -24.48
N LEU A 7 -19.82 52.08 -25.42
CA LEU A 7 -20.44 50.76 -25.60
C LEU A 7 -19.90 49.82 -24.50
N LEU A 8 -20.78 49.31 -23.65
CA LEU A 8 -20.50 48.20 -22.75
C LEU A 8 -20.67 46.88 -23.53
N ALA A 9 -19.55 46.24 -23.90
CA ALA A 9 -19.54 44.88 -24.42
C ALA A 9 -19.43 43.90 -23.25
N PHE A 10 -20.47 43.10 -23.01
CA PHE A 10 -20.42 41.95 -22.12
C PHE A 10 -19.63 40.83 -22.82
N GLY A 11 -18.37 40.63 -22.42
CA GLY A 11 -17.58 39.46 -22.82
C GLY A 11 -18.00 38.25 -21.99
N ALA A 12 -18.64 37.26 -22.61
CA ALA A 12 -18.90 35.97 -22.00
C ALA A 12 -17.58 35.17 -21.90
N LEU A 13 -17.07 34.97 -20.68
CA LEU A 13 -15.99 34.02 -20.43
C LEU A 13 -16.58 32.60 -20.48
N ALA A 14 -16.36 31.90 -21.59
CA ALA A 14 -16.57 30.45 -21.65
C ALA A 14 -15.41 29.76 -20.92
N ALA A 15 -15.65 29.29 -19.70
CA ALA A 15 -14.73 28.41 -18.99
C ALA A 15 -14.70 27.05 -19.70
N GLY A 16 -13.67 26.81 -20.53
CA GLY A 16 -13.39 25.51 -21.10
C GLY A 16 -13.01 24.54 -19.98
N LEU A 17 -13.89 23.59 -19.66
CA LEU A 17 -13.53 22.39 -18.90
C LEU A 17 -12.56 21.57 -19.74
N VAL A 18 -11.27 21.75 -19.50
CA VAL A 18 -10.25 20.81 -19.97
C VAL A 18 -10.40 19.56 -19.10
N ALA A 19 -11.09 18.55 -19.63
CA ALA A 19 -11.12 17.23 -19.02
C ALA A 19 -9.66 16.73 -18.94
N ALA A 20 -9.18 16.53 -17.71
CA ALA A 20 -7.91 15.87 -17.48
C ALA A 20 -7.94 14.49 -18.18
N PRO A 21 -6.84 14.05 -18.82
CA PRO A 21 -6.82 12.77 -19.49
C PRO A 21 -7.11 11.69 -18.45
N ALA A 22 -8.13 10.86 -18.72
CA ALA A 22 -8.39 9.68 -17.93
C ALA A 22 -7.13 8.81 -17.98
N GLN A 23 -6.45 8.68 -16.84
CA GLN A 23 -5.33 7.76 -16.67
C GLN A 23 -5.82 6.38 -17.14
N ALA A 24 -5.21 5.84 -18.20
CA ALA A 24 -5.56 4.52 -18.71
C ALA A 24 -5.52 3.52 -17.54
N ALA A 25 -6.67 2.89 -17.25
CA ALA A 25 -6.79 1.95 -16.15
C ALA A 25 -5.86 0.77 -16.40
N VAL A 26 -4.73 0.72 -15.68
CA VAL A 26 -3.88 -0.47 -15.60
C VAL A 26 -4.79 -1.60 -15.10
N ASP A 27 -4.82 -2.75 -15.80
CA ASP A 27 -5.63 -3.91 -15.38
C ASP A 27 -5.32 -4.19 -13.90
N PRO A 28 -6.28 -3.92 -12.98
CA PRO A 28 -6.03 -4.04 -11.56
C PRO A 28 -5.75 -5.48 -11.14
N ALA A 29 -5.87 -6.45 -12.06
CA ALA A 29 -5.65 -7.87 -11.84
C ALA A 29 -4.58 -8.50 -12.76
N ALA A 30 -3.68 -7.70 -13.35
CA ALA A 30 -2.53 -8.24 -14.06
C ALA A 30 -1.74 -9.22 -13.17
N ALA A 31 -1.24 -10.30 -13.79
CA ALA A 31 -0.39 -11.25 -13.09
C ALA A 31 0.93 -10.57 -12.65
N PRO A 32 1.48 -10.93 -11.47
CA PRO A 32 2.82 -10.54 -11.06
C PRO A 32 3.84 -10.79 -12.17
N SER A 33 4.78 -9.87 -12.39
CA SER A 33 5.78 -10.03 -13.45
C SER A 33 6.84 -11.08 -13.07
N ALA A 34 7.35 -11.82 -14.06
CA ALA A 34 8.42 -12.79 -13.87
C ALA A 34 9.79 -12.12 -13.75
N LYS A 35 9.94 -11.23 -12.76
CA LYS A 35 11.20 -10.57 -12.39
C LYS A 35 11.73 -11.20 -11.12
N THR A 36 13.04 -11.48 -11.10
CA THR A 36 13.76 -12.00 -9.94
C THR A 36 14.67 -10.92 -9.38
N LEU A 37 14.65 -10.72 -8.06
CA LEU A 37 15.64 -9.89 -7.35
C LEU A 37 16.89 -10.69 -6.96
N TYR A 38 16.71 -12.00 -6.82
CA TYR A 38 17.76 -12.93 -6.49
C TYR A 38 17.66 -14.12 -7.43
N ASP A 39 18.80 -14.49 -8.01
CA ASP A 39 18.89 -15.58 -8.99
C ASP A 39 19.30 -16.91 -8.35
N GLU A 40 19.64 -16.88 -7.05
CA GLU A 40 19.97 -18.07 -6.27
C GLU A 40 18.73 -18.66 -5.58
N GLY A 41 18.66 -20.00 -5.53
CA GLY A 41 17.60 -20.76 -4.85
C GLY A 41 16.44 -21.18 -5.75
N PRO A 42 15.22 -21.40 -5.19
CA PRO A 42 14.10 -21.90 -5.97
C PRO A 42 13.66 -20.94 -7.10
N SER A 43 13.46 -21.50 -8.30
CA SER A 43 12.91 -20.81 -9.46
C SER A 43 11.40 -20.55 -9.32
N GLY A 44 10.80 -19.83 -10.29
CA GLY A 44 9.36 -19.58 -10.30
C GLY A 44 8.92 -18.44 -9.37
N ARG A 45 9.80 -17.45 -9.20
CA ARG A 45 9.52 -16.23 -8.44
C ARG A 45 8.89 -15.19 -9.37
N TYR A 46 7.96 -14.44 -8.81
CA TYR A 46 7.30 -13.36 -9.50
C TYR A 46 7.26 -12.17 -8.56
N LEU A 47 7.60 -11.00 -9.09
CA LEU A 47 7.49 -9.74 -8.37
C LEU A 47 6.03 -9.33 -8.37
N VAL A 48 5.45 -9.10 -7.20
CA VAL A 48 4.09 -8.57 -7.03
C VAL A 48 4.11 -7.06 -7.29
N ASP A 49 4.56 -6.71 -8.49
CA ASP A 49 4.58 -5.36 -9.02
C ASP A 49 3.21 -4.94 -9.58
N GLY A 50 3.19 -3.76 -10.19
CA GLY A 50 1.98 -3.12 -10.68
C GLY A 50 1.32 -2.23 -9.63
N PRO A 51 0.07 -1.80 -9.88
CA PRO A 51 -0.58 -0.80 -9.06
C PRO A 51 -0.99 -1.41 -7.72
N TRP A 52 -0.45 -0.85 -6.65
CA TRP A 52 -0.96 -1.06 -5.31
C TRP A 52 -1.93 0.06 -4.96
N LEU A 53 -2.87 -0.26 -4.07
CA LEU A 53 -3.72 0.71 -3.42
C LEU A 53 -3.27 0.88 -1.98
N ARG A 54 -3.25 2.10 -1.47
CA ARG A 54 -2.91 2.43 -0.09
C ARG A 54 -4.02 3.26 0.55
N ARG A 55 -4.34 2.98 1.80
CA ARG A 55 -5.24 3.80 2.62
C ARG A 55 -4.65 4.02 4.01
N LEU A 56 -4.42 5.27 4.39
CA LEU A 56 -3.96 5.62 5.73
C LEU A 56 -5.11 5.50 6.75
N ASP A 57 -4.76 5.07 7.96
CA ASP A 57 -5.71 4.76 9.05
C ASP A 57 -5.21 5.32 10.40
N PRO A 58 -5.01 6.64 10.53
CA PRO A 58 -4.48 7.24 11.76
C PRO A 58 -5.36 7.01 12.99
N LEU A 59 -6.65 6.70 12.79
CA LEU A 59 -7.61 6.39 13.85
C LEU A 59 -7.73 4.88 14.14
N ASN A 60 -7.01 4.02 13.40
CA ASN A 60 -7.04 2.57 13.51
C ASN A 60 -8.46 1.96 13.46
N ILE A 61 -9.29 2.45 12.54
CA ILE A 61 -10.68 2.03 12.37
C ILE A 61 -10.87 1.03 11.22
N GLY A 62 -9.82 0.69 10.46
CA GLY A 62 -9.93 -0.11 9.25
C GLY A 62 -10.46 -1.53 9.49
N LEU A 63 -10.15 -2.13 10.64
CA LEU A 63 -10.70 -3.42 11.04
C LEU A 63 -12.21 -3.34 11.32
N LEU A 64 -12.66 -2.27 12.00
CA LEU A 64 -14.09 -2.00 12.23
C LEU A 64 -14.80 -1.74 10.90
N GLY A 65 -14.15 -1.01 9.99
CA GLY A 65 -14.61 -0.75 8.63
C GLY A 65 -14.51 -1.94 7.67
N ARG A 66 -14.01 -3.10 8.13
CA ARG A 66 -13.83 -4.34 7.35
C ARG A 66 -12.99 -4.19 6.08
N TRP A 67 -11.96 -3.34 6.10
CA TRP A 67 -11.12 -3.06 4.93
C TRP A 67 -10.32 -4.28 4.46
N GLN A 68 -10.10 -5.27 5.32
CA GLN A 68 -9.49 -6.56 4.97
C GLN A 68 -10.31 -7.39 3.96
N SER A 69 -11.61 -7.15 3.87
CA SER A 69 -12.53 -7.94 3.03
C SER A 69 -13.39 -7.12 2.07
N GLY A 70 -13.43 -5.78 2.24
CA GLY A 70 -14.25 -4.89 1.43
C GLY A 70 -13.89 -4.87 -0.06
N ALA A 71 -14.90 -4.63 -0.91
CA ALA A 71 -14.70 -4.42 -2.35
C ALA A 71 -14.39 -2.97 -2.70
N SER A 72 -14.95 -2.02 -1.94
CA SER A 72 -14.80 -0.59 -2.20
C SER A 72 -13.34 -0.15 -2.13
N VAL A 73 -12.97 0.71 -3.08
CA VAL A 73 -11.69 1.41 -3.14
C VAL A 73 -11.83 2.89 -2.76
N THR A 74 -12.98 3.31 -2.23
CA THR A 74 -13.18 4.68 -1.75
C THR A 74 -12.20 4.98 -0.61
N GLY A 75 -11.45 6.07 -0.75
CA GLY A 75 -10.42 6.48 0.19
C GLY A 75 -9.11 5.71 0.08
N TRP A 76 -8.91 4.97 -1.02
CA TRP A 76 -7.63 4.36 -1.34
C TRP A 76 -6.94 5.14 -2.46
N ASP A 77 -5.66 5.42 -2.29
CA ASP A 77 -4.79 6.07 -3.28
C ASP A 77 -3.98 5.02 -4.03
N SER A 78 -3.66 5.26 -5.30
CA SER A 78 -2.72 4.40 -6.03
C SER A 78 -1.28 4.73 -5.63
N VAL A 79 -0.48 3.69 -5.37
CA VAL A 79 0.95 3.79 -5.06
C VAL A 79 1.74 2.70 -5.78
N SER A 80 3.04 2.91 -5.96
CA SER A 80 3.99 1.82 -6.23
C SER A 80 4.47 1.24 -4.90
N VAL A 81 4.81 -0.05 -4.89
CA VAL A 81 5.60 -0.71 -3.85
C VAL A 81 6.97 -1.04 -4.46
N PRO A 82 8.10 -0.74 -3.81
CA PRO A 82 8.27 -0.23 -2.44
C PRO A 82 7.67 1.17 -2.16
N ASN A 83 7.16 1.38 -0.94
CA ASN A 83 6.46 2.58 -0.52
C ASN A 83 6.71 2.94 0.95
N ALA A 84 7.40 4.05 1.20
CA ALA A 84 7.37 4.76 2.48
C ALA A 84 6.28 5.82 2.45
N TRP A 85 5.15 5.58 3.11
CA TRP A 85 3.98 6.46 2.97
C TRP A 85 4.17 7.85 3.58
N ASN A 86 5.16 7.98 4.46
CA ASN A 86 5.49 9.20 5.19
C ASN A 86 6.81 9.84 4.73
N ALA A 87 7.26 9.52 3.50
CA ALA A 87 8.52 10.03 2.95
C ALA A 87 8.61 11.57 2.86
N THR A 88 7.46 12.26 2.88
CA THR A 88 7.36 13.71 2.71
C THR A 88 6.61 14.40 3.87
N ASP A 89 6.45 13.72 5.00
CA ASP A 89 5.77 14.25 6.18
C ASP A 89 6.72 14.23 7.36
N ASP A 90 7.32 15.38 7.66
CA ASP A 90 8.30 15.57 8.74
C ASP A 90 7.65 15.90 10.10
N SER A 91 6.35 15.65 10.25
CA SER A 91 5.66 15.87 11.52
C SER A 91 6.05 14.82 12.57
N LEU A 92 5.94 15.20 13.84
CA LEU A 92 6.12 14.26 14.95
C LEU A 92 5.14 13.08 14.84
N THR A 93 3.89 13.32 14.47
CA THR A 93 2.88 12.25 14.28
C THR A 93 3.36 11.20 13.28
N SER A 94 3.97 11.65 12.16
CA SER A 94 4.56 10.78 11.16
C SER A 94 5.76 10.00 11.68
N TYR A 95 6.71 10.67 12.34
CA TYR A 95 7.88 10.06 12.96
C TYR A 95 7.50 8.96 13.97
N PHE A 96 6.39 9.15 14.66
CA PHE A 96 5.97 8.23 15.70
C PHE A 96 5.21 6.99 15.21
N GLY A 97 4.88 6.97 13.92
CA GLY A 97 4.19 5.86 13.30
C GLY A 97 2.67 5.96 13.39
N SER A 98 2.05 5.30 12.42
CA SER A 98 0.60 5.22 12.24
C SER A 98 0.24 3.86 11.64
N VAL A 99 -1.05 3.64 11.40
CA VAL A 99 -1.56 2.47 10.69
C VAL A 99 -1.83 2.85 9.24
N GLY A 100 -1.42 1.97 8.34
CA GLY A 100 -1.70 2.06 6.91
C GLY A 100 -2.16 0.70 6.37
N TRP A 101 -2.92 0.74 5.30
CA TRP A 101 -3.41 -0.44 4.61
C TRP A 101 -2.94 -0.43 3.17
N TYR A 102 -2.53 -1.59 2.67
CA TYR A 102 -2.20 -1.83 1.28
C TYR A 102 -3.13 -2.89 0.71
N ARG A 103 -3.47 -2.77 -0.57
CA ARG A 103 -4.26 -3.75 -1.30
C ARG A 103 -3.66 -3.97 -2.69
N ARG A 104 -3.56 -5.23 -3.08
CA ARG A 104 -3.19 -5.67 -4.42
C ARG A 104 -4.15 -6.75 -4.88
N ASP A 105 -4.82 -6.51 -6.00
CA ASP A 105 -5.64 -7.51 -6.68
C ASP A 105 -4.77 -8.17 -7.78
N PHE A 106 -4.69 -9.49 -7.90
CA PHE A 106 -3.77 -10.12 -8.84
C PHE A 106 -4.30 -11.48 -9.33
N LYS A 107 -3.92 -11.89 -10.53
CA LYS A 107 -4.09 -13.26 -11.00
C LYS A 107 -2.81 -14.03 -10.74
N LEU A 108 -2.93 -15.28 -10.32
CA LEU A 108 -1.76 -16.15 -10.22
C LEU A 108 -1.21 -16.46 -11.61
N PRO A 109 0.12 -16.58 -11.75
CA PRO A 109 0.72 -17.17 -12.95
C PRO A 109 0.19 -18.57 -13.21
N SER A 110 0.18 -18.97 -14.49
CA SER A 110 -0.18 -20.34 -14.87
C SER A 110 0.84 -21.31 -14.29
N ALA A 111 0.36 -22.34 -13.59
CA ALA A 111 1.17 -23.38 -12.97
C ALA A 111 0.33 -24.64 -12.78
N ALA A 112 1.00 -25.76 -12.49
CA ALA A 112 0.33 -27.03 -12.19
C ALA A 112 -0.65 -26.89 -11.01
N ALA A 113 -1.66 -27.75 -10.98
CA ALA A 113 -2.75 -27.67 -10.00
C ALA A 113 -2.25 -27.86 -8.56
N ASP A 114 -1.20 -28.66 -8.38
CA ASP A 114 -0.60 -29.01 -7.10
C ASP A 114 0.43 -27.99 -6.59
N THR A 115 0.89 -27.06 -7.44
CA THR A 115 1.84 -25.99 -7.09
C THR A 115 1.40 -25.24 -5.84
N ALA A 116 2.29 -25.16 -4.85
CA ALA A 116 2.08 -24.33 -3.66
C ALA A 116 2.67 -22.94 -3.90
N TRP A 117 1.97 -21.92 -3.44
CA TRP A 117 2.42 -20.53 -3.51
C TRP A 117 2.78 -20.02 -2.13
N VAL A 118 3.82 -19.19 -2.08
CA VAL A 118 4.26 -18.47 -0.89
C VAL A 118 4.32 -16.99 -1.27
N MET A 119 3.77 -16.14 -0.42
CA MET A 119 3.95 -14.69 -0.50
C MET A 119 5.16 -14.34 0.36
N ARG A 120 6.12 -13.63 -0.21
CA ARG A 120 7.31 -13.19 0.50
C ARG A 120 7.28 -11.67 0.57
N PHE A 121 7.56 -11.10 1.72
CA PHE A 121 7.73 -9.66 1.88
C PHE A 121 9.18 -9.45 2.25
N GLU A 122 9.91 -8.63 1.50
CA GLU A 122 11.30 -8.34 1.80
C GLU A 122 11.43 -7.38 2.99
N GLU A 123 10.47 -6.47 3.17
CA GLU A 123 10.42 -5.56 4.32
C GLU A 123 9.05 -4.90 4.47
N VAL A 124 8.48 -4.99 5.67
CA VAL A 124 7.33 -4.20 6.10
C VAL A 124 7.69 -3.59 7.46
N ASN A 125 7.63 -2.27 7.60
CA ASN A 125 7.91 -1.61 8.87
C ASN A 125 6.62 -1.10 9.52
N PHE A 126 6.17 -1.59 10.68
CA PHE A 126 6.82 -2.56 11.59
C PHE A 126 6.04 -3.88 11.70
N ALA A 127 4.78 -3.82 12.14
CA ALA A 127 3.94 -5.00 12.26
C ALA A 127 3.03 -5.14 11.03
N ALA A 128 3.03 -6.32 10.41
CA ALA A 128 2.19 -6.67 9.28
C ALA A 128 1.09 -7.66 9.70
N THR A 129 -0.14 -7.45 9.25
CA THR A 129 -1.16 -8.51 9.21
C THR A 129 -1.65 -8.64 7.79
N VAL A 130 -1.74 -9.88 7.29
CA VAL A 130 -1.98 -10.15 5.87
C VAL A 130 -3.24 -10.99 5.70
N TRP A 131 -4.07 -10.59 4.75
CA TRP A 131 -5.28 -11.30 4.35
C TRP A 131 -5.24 -11.63 2.86
N LEU A 132 -5.70 -12.84 2.52
CA LEU A 132 -5.99 -13.26 1.16
C LEU A 132 -7.50 -13.46 1.03
N ASN A 133 -8.12 -12.78 0.06
CA ASN A 133 -9.55 -12.90 -0.23
C ASN A 133 -10.43 -12.73 1.01
N GLY A 134 -10.06 -11.81 1.92
CA GLY A 134 -10.77 -11.53 3.16
C GLY A 134 -10.42 -12.43 4.35
N THR A 135 -9.61 -13.47 4.16
CA THR A 135 -9.21 -14.40 5.24
C THR A 135 -7.78 -14.13 5.68
N LYS A 136 -7.54 -14.01 6.99
CA LYS A 136 -6.19 -13.78 7.54
C LYS A 136 -5.31 -14.98 7.23
N ILE A 137 -4.15 -14.76 6.63
CA ILE A 137 -3.17 -15.80 6.30
C ILE A 137 -1.92 -15.74 7.20
N GLY A 138 -1.70 -14.64 7.90
CA GLY A 138 -0.60 -14.53 8.86
C GLY A 138 -0.33 -13.10 9.34
N SER A 139 0.76 -12.96 10.08
CA SER A 139 1.29 -11.69 10.57
C SER A 139 2.80 -11.79 10.79
N HIS A 140 3.46 -10.64 10.80
CA HIS A 140 4.88 -10.49 11.11
C HIS A 140 5.06 -9.25 12.00
N GLU A 141 6.08 -9.28 12.84
CA GLU A 141 6.50 -8.18 13.68
C GLU A 141 8.03 -8.14 13.67
N GLY A 142 8.59 -6.96 13.43
CA GLY A 142 10.02 -6.78 13.21
C GLY A 142 10.27 -5.85 12.03
N ALA A 143 11.25 -4.97 12.17
CA ALA A 143 11.73 -4.15 11.05
C ALA A 143 12.87 -4.87 10.32
N TYR A 144 13.07 -4.53 9.04
CA TYR A 144 14.26 -4.86 8.25
C TYR A 144 14.51 -6.35 7.95
N MET A 145 13.57 -7.25 8.27
CA MET A 145 13.69 -8.67 7.95
C MET A 145 12.59 -9.13 7.00
N PRO A 146 12.91 -10.06 6.08
CA PRO A 146 11.91 -10.67 5.24
C PRO A 146 11.05 -11.66 6.03
N PHE A 147 9.81 -11.86 5.58
CA PHE A 147 8.94 -12.92 6.08
C PHE A 147 8.10 -13.54 4.95
N GLU A 148 7.70 -14.79 5.17
CA GLU A 148 6.99 -15.59 4.18
C GLU A 148 5.69 -16.15 4.74
N LEU A 149 4.63 -16.12 3.92
CA LEU A 149 3.33 -16.65 4.24
C LEU A 149 2.87 -17.60 3.13
N ARG A 150 2.65 -18.86 3.47
CA ARG A 150 2.07 -19.83 2.53
C ARG A 150 0.65 -19.41 2.17
N LEU A 151 0.34 -19.39 0.87
CA LEU A 151 -1.04 -19.15 0.41
C LEU A 151 -1.85 -20.46 0.53
N PRO A 152 -2.92 -20.50 1.34
CA PRO A 152 -3.70 -21.72 1.53
C PRO A 152 -4.41 -22.16 0.24
N LYS A 153 -4.28 -23.44 -0.13
CA LYS A 153 -4.83 -24.00 -1.38
C LYS A 153 -6.34 -23.77 -1.52
N ASN A 154 -7.07 -23.77 -0.40
CA ASN A 154 -8.52 -23.56 -0.35
C ASN A 154 -8.95 -22.08 -0.45
N LEU A 155 -8.03 -21.12 -0.30
CA LEU A 155 -8.33 -19.68 -0.42
C LEU A 155 -7.90 -19.10 -1.76
N VAL A 156 -6.90 -19.71 -2.39
CA VAL A 156 -6.35 -19.29 -3.68
C VAL A 156 -7.36 -19.53 -4.80
N LYS A 157 -7.61 -18.51 -5.61
CA LYS A 157 -8.42 -18.58 -6.82
C LYS A 157 -7.53 -18.69 -8.04
N ARG A 158 -7.43 -19.88 -8.65
CA ARG A 158 -6.70 -20.08 -9.91
C ARG A 158 -7.53 -19.56 -11.09
N GLY A 159 -6.89 -18.89 -12.05
CA GLY A 159 -7.56 -18.31 -13.22
C GLY A 159 -8.47 -17.11 -12.93
N ALA A 160 -8.56 -16.68 -11.66
CA ALA A 160 -9.38 -15.55 -11.23
C ALA A 160 -8.58 -14.61 -10.32
N VAL A 161 -9.19 -13.47 -10.03
CA VAL A 161 -8.56 -12.40 -9.22
C VAL A 161 -8.51 -12.81 -7.75
N ASN A 162 -7.31 -12.73 -7.17
CA ASN A 162 -7.05 -12.82 -5.75
C ASN A 162 -6.82 -11.42 -5.20
N ARG A 163 -7.30 -11.16 -3.99
CA ARG A 163 -7.09 -9.89 -3.29
C ARG A 163 -6.18 -10.11 -2.10
N LEU A 164 -4.99 -9.52 -2.16
CA LEU A 164 -4.09 -9.38 -1.03
C LEU A 164 -4.40 -8.06 -0.32
N VAL A 165 -4.59 -8.10 1.00
CA VAL A 165 -4.66 -6.92 1.84
C VAL A 165 -3.62 -7.03 2.95
N VAL A 166 -2.87 -5.96 3.18
CA VAL A 166 -1.83 -5.87 4.21
C VAL A 166 -2.16 -4.69 5.09
N ARG A 167 -2.35 -4.93 6.38
CA ARG A 167 -2.35 -3.87 7.39
C ARG A 167 -0.94 -3.74 7.91
N VAL A 168 -0.41 -2.52 7.91
CA VAL A 168 0.90 -2.16 8.43
C VAL A 168 0.69 -1.24 9.63
N ASP A 169 1.29 -1.60 10.76
CA ASP A 169 1.32 -0.79 11.97
C ASP A 169 2.78 -0.40 12.24
N SER A 170 3.11 0.88 12.08
CA SER A 170 4.49 1.38 12.26
C SER A 170 4.73 1.99 13.63
N ARG A 171 3.72 1.91 14.52
CA ARG A 171 3.86 2.33 15.91
C ARG A 171 4.69 1.29 16.63
N ARG A 172 5.78 1.75 17.25
CA ARG A 172 6.69 0.91 18.03
C ARG A 172 6.47 1.11 19.54
N THR A 173 6.80 0.12 20.33
CA THR A 173 6.91 0.17 21.79
C THR A 173 8.37 0.18 22.25
N ILE A 174 8.60 0.46 23.53
CA ILE A 174 9.96 0.44 24.11
C ILE A 174 10.60 -0.96 24.10
N ASN A 175 9.80 -2.02 23.94
CA ASN A 175 10.27 -3.40 23.91
C ASN A 175 10.54 -3.92 22.49
N ASP A 176 10.29 -3.11 21.46
CA ASP A 176 10.47 -3.50 20.07
C ASP A 176 11.95 -3.35 19.66
N LEU A 177 12.31 -3.92 18.50
CA LEU A 177 13.62 -3.72 17.89
C LEU A 177 13.45 -3.19 16.46
N PRO A 178 13.86 -1.94 16.16
CA PRO A 178 14.34 -0.91 17.10
C PRO A 178 13.23 -0.44 18.08
N PRO A 179 13.57 0.00 19.30
CA PRO A 179 12.58 0.46 20.27
C PRO A 179 11.91 1.75 19.82
N SER A 180 10.78 2.08 20.43
CA SER A 180 10.12 3.37 20.20
C SER A 180 11.04 4.53 20.57
N GLU A 181 11.19 5.49 19.68
CA GLU A 181 11.95 6.72 19.94
C GLU A 181 11.10 7.77 20.67
N ARG A 182 10.26 7.30 21.62
CA ARG A 182 9.43 8.09 22.54
C ARG A 182 9.92 7.87 23.96
N ASP A 183 9.93 8.90 24.79
CA ASP A 183 9.93 8.71 26.24
C ASP A 183 8.52 8.45 26.79
N ALA A 184 8.41 8.15 28.08
CA ALA A 184 7.14 7.93 28.76
C ALA A 184 6.18 9.14 28.75
N ARG A 185 6.67 10.33 28.38
CA ARG A 185 5.89 11.57 28.25
C ARG A 185 5.54 11.88 26.79
N GLY A 186 5.87 10.98 25.86
CA GLY A 186 5.61 11.11 24.43
C GLY A 186 6.59 11.98 23.67
N LYS A 187 7.68 12.43 24.30
CA LYS A 187 8.72 13.25 23.67
C LYS A 187 9.61 12.38 22.79
N ALA A 188 9.97 12.88 21.60
CA ALA A 188 10.95 12.24 20.75
C ALA A 188 12.32 12.16 21.44
N LEU A 189 12.94 10.98 21.45
CA LEU A 189 14.27 10.74 22.01
C LEU A 189 15.40 10.88 20.97
N GLY A 190 15.06 11.12 19.71
CA GLY A 190 16.00 11.11 18.59
C GLY A 190 16.24 9.70 18.04
N GLY A 191 17.02 9.60 16.97
CA GLY A 191 17.23 8.37 16.20
C GLY A 191 17.12 8.66 14.71
N TRP A 192 16.78 7.64 13.92
CA TRP A 192 16.54 7.80 12.48
C TRP A 192 15.05 7.90 12.20
N TRP A 193 14.69 8.43 11.04
CA TRP A 193 13.28 8.56 10.68
C TRP A 193 12.57 7.20 10.60
N ASN A 194 11.42 7.09 11.25
CA ASN A 194 10.58 5.88 11.20
C ASN A 194 9.78 5.83 9.90
N TYR A 195 10.45 5.52 8.78
CA TYR A 195 9.75 5.31 7.52
C TYR A 195 8.81 4.12 7.63
N ALA A 196 7.56 4.31 7.22
CA ALA A 196 6.49 3.35 7.45
C ALA A 196 5.86 2.90 6.14
N GLY A 197 5.56 1.60 6.04
CA GLY A 197 4.97 1.01 4.84
C GLY A 197 5.57 -0.33 4.46
N ILE A 198 5.37 -0.71 3.20
CA ILE A 198 6.00 -1.86 2.57
C ILE A 198 7.26 -1.33 1.89
N LEU A 199 8.41 -1.43 2.56
CA LEU A 199 9.63 -0.69 2.23
C LEU A 199 10.55 -1.40 1.23
N ARG A 200 10.21 -2.64 0.89
CA ARG A 200 10.86 -3.43 -0.16
C ARG A 200 9.84 -4.24 -0.94
N GLU A 201 10.32 -5.06 -1.84
CA GLU A 201 9.55 -5.86 -2.76
C GLU A 201 8.71 -6.96 -2.09
N VAL A 202 7.72 -7.43 -2.85
CA VAL A 202 6.77 -8.49 -2.49
C VAL A 202 6.69 -9.50 -3.62
#